data_AF-A0AAD9XV86-F1
#
_entry.id   AF-A0AAD9XV86-F1
#
_cell.length_a   1.000
_cell.length_b   1.000
_cell.length_c   1.000
_cell.angle_alpha   90.00
_cell.angle_beta   90.00
_cell.angle_gamma   90.00
#
_symmetry.space_group_name_H-M   'P 1'
#
loop_
_entity.id
_entity.type
_entity.pdbx_description
1 polymer ?
#
loop_
_entity_poly.entity_id
_entity_poly.type
_entity_poly.pdbx_seq_one_letter_code
_entity_poly.pdbx_strand_id
1 'polypeptide(L)'
;MFNSEESQKLLQMEKALQKHIIGQPEAVEAISRAIRRARVGIGDPNRPIGSFLFTGPTGVGKTELANSLAVEYFGSKEAMIRLDMSEYMERHSVSRFFGSPPGYVDSGKGGQLTEAVRSRPHSVVLLDEIEKAHRDILNVVLQVLGDAKEGGMSFEQVKAEVEEELERNFRLEFLNRFDDMIVFKQLNIPDLKDIVEIMINEVHERLKPKNIELIVTERFKEKLIKEGYNPSYGARSLKRSVRRFLVDNLAEKMLNGEFKEGGTITVDVDSVTVIQWQLTEKTASTKSKVRKQENSSTMPHKLPRSSVQQSTRSQFGQMAAASQTHADTPLVLSNQVISKSISGSNVSYHNQSSYPTPTANSISIQERITSQQKRG
;
A
#
# COMPACT_ATOMS: atom_id res chain seq x y z
N MET A 1 -20.37 21.71 -9.03
CA MET A 1 -19.65 22.16 -7.82
C MET A 1 -19.08 20.92 -7.14
N PHE A 2 -17.88 21.00 -6.58
CA PHE A 2 -17.34 19.92 -5.75
C PHE A 2 -18.06 19.90 -4.39
N ASN A 3 -18.27 18.72 -3.81
CA ASN A 3 -18.67 18.62 -2.40
C ASN A 3 -17.50 19.06 -1.53
N SER A 4 -17.73 19.96 -0.57
CA SER A 4 -16.71 20.46 0.35
C SER A 4 -16.02 19.34 1.14
N GLU A 5 -16.77 18.31 1.54
CA GLU A 5 -16.21 17.15 2.26
C GLU A 5 -15.26 16.34 1.37
N GLU A 6 -15.64 16.13 0.11
CA GLU A 6 -14.82 15.41 -0.87
C GLU A 6 -13.55 16.17 -1.20
N SER A 7 -13.65 17.49 -1.43
CA SER A 7 -12.47 18.35 -1.63
C SER A 7 -11.53 18.30 -0.42
N GLN A 8 -12.05 18.35 0.81
CA GLN A 8 -11.22 18.21 2.00
C GLN A 8 -10.54 16.84 2.09
N LYS A 9 -11.27 15.75 1.78
CA LYS A 9 -10.70 14.40 1.75
C LYS A 9 -9.54 14.27 0.75
N LEU A 10 -9.68 14.86 -0.44
CA LEU A 10 -8.65 14.86 -1.49
C LEU A 10 -7.43 15.74 -1.17
N LEU A 11 -7.63 16.83 -0.44
CA LEU A 11 -6.55 17.70 0.06
C LEU A 11 -5.81 17.10 1.28
N GLN A 12 -6.39 16.08 1.92
CA GLN A 12 -5.79 15.36 3.05
C GLN A 12 -5.35 13.93 2.68
N MET A 13 -5.38 13.57 1.40
CA MET A 13 -5.11 12.21 0.91
C MET A 13 -3.72 11.70 1.30
N GLU A 14 -2.69 12.54 1.20
CA GLU A 14 -1.33 12.18 1.61
C GLU A 14 -1.29 11.80 3.09
N LYS A 15 -1.94 12.59 3.95
CA LYS A 15 -2.00 12.34 5.40
C LYS A 15 -2.82 11.10 5.74
N ALA A 16 -3.83 10.76 4.93
CA ALA A 16 -4.62 9.55 5.10
C ALA A 16 -3.77 8.31 4.76
N LEU A 17 -3.12 8.31 3.59
CA LEU A 17 -2.25 7.22 3.14
C LEU A 17 -1.02 7.05 4.05
N GLN A 18 -0.42 8.13 4.54
CA GLN A 18 0.74 8.10 5.46
C GLN A 18 0.45 7.43 6.82
N LYS A 19 -0.82 7.22 7.21
CA LYS A 19 -1.15 6.40 8.41
C LYS A 19 -0.81 4.92 8.23
N HIS A 20 -0.70 4.47 6.98
CA HIS A 20 -0.47 3.07 6.62
C HIS A 20 0.83 2.88 5.82
N ILE A 21 1.28 3.93 5.11
CA ILE A 21 2.44 3.91 4.21
C ILE A 21 3.58 4.74 4.79
N ILE A 22 4.50 4.05 5.46
CA ILE A 22 5.68 4.62 6.13
C ILE A 22 6.90 4.54 5.22
N GLY A 23 7.76 5.56 5.26
CA GLY A 23 9.05 5.60 4.54
C GLY A 23 8.97 5.85 3.03
N GLN A 24 7.78 6.08 2.46
CA GLN A 24 7.56 6.23 1.00
C GLN A 24 6.78 7.53 0.64
N PRO A 25 7.24 8.73 1.06
CA PRO A 25 6.49 9.97 0.83
C PRO A 25 6.32 10.31 -0.66
N GLU A 26 7.32 10.04 -1.49
CA GLU A 26 7.28 10.30 -2.94
C GLU A 26 6.19 9.47 -3.63
N ALA A 27 6.03 8.22 -3.20
CA ALA A 27 4.99 7.32 -3.68
C ALA A 27 3.58 7.84 -3.35
N VAL A 28 3.39 8.27 -2.11
CA VAL A 28 2.13 8.83 -1.64
C VAL A 28 1.79 10.16 -2.35
N GLU A 29 2.77 11.03 -2.58
CA GLU A 29 2.58 12.30 -3.30
C GLU A 29 2.23 12.08 -4.77
N ALA A 30 2.91 11.17 -5.48
CA ALA A 30 2.65 10.89 -6.89
C ALA A 30 1.21 10.38 -7.12
N ILE A 31 0.76 9.41 -6.32
CA ILE A 31 -0.62 8.90 -6.34
C ILE A 31 -1.63 10.03 -6.03
N SER A 32 -1.43 10.76 -4.94
CA SER A 32 -2.37 11.80 -4.49
C SER A 32 -2.51 12.94 -5.50
N ARG A 33 -1.41 13.33 -6.16
CA ARG A 33 -1.42 14.32 -7.25
C ARG A 33 -2.22 13.85 -8.46
N ALA A 34 -2.08 12.59 -8.89
CA ALA A 34 -2.84 12.08 -10.04
C ALA A 34 -4.34 12.03 -9.78
N ILE A 35 -4.75 11.52 -8.62
CA ILE A 35 -6.17 11.44 -8.24
C ILE A 35 -6.79 12.84 -8.17
N ARG A 36 -6.08 13.82 -7.61
CA ARG A 36 -6.53 15.23 -7.66
C ARG A 36 -6.69 15.74 -9.09
N ARG A 37 -5.71 15.54 -9.99
CA ARG A 37 -5.80 15.96 -11.40
C ARG A 37 -7.01 15.36 -12.12
N ALA A 38 -7.23 14.05 -11.96
CA ALA A 38 -8.35 13.36 -12.56
C ALA A 38 -9.69 13.87 -12.01
N ARG A 39 -9.80 14.04 -10.68
CA ARG A 39 -11.05 14.47 -10.05
C ARG A 39 -11.47 15.90 -10.41
N VAL A 40 -10.52 16.79 -10.66
CA VAL A 40 -10.81 18.15 -11.18
C VAL A 40 -11.04 18.21 -12.70
N GLY A 41 -10.98 17.07 -13.41
CA GLY A 41 -11.26 17.00 -14.85
C GLY A 41 -10.14 17.52 -15.75
N ILE A 42 -8.89 17.56 -15.26
CA ILE A 42 -7.70 18.02 -16.03
C ILE A 42 -6.88 16.82 -16.57
N GLY A 43 -7.37 15.59 -16.37
CA GLY A 43 -6.80 14.37 -16.96
C GLY A 43 -7.27 14.10 -18.40
N ASP A 44 -6.60 13.19 -19.10
CA ASP A 44 -7.02 12.68 -20.40
C ASP A 44 -8.20 11.71 -20.25
N PRO A 45 -9.37 11.97 -20.87
CA PRO A 45 -10.54 11.09 -20.73
C PRO A 45 -10.36 9.70 -21.37
N ASN A 46 -9.36 9.51 -22.23
CA ASN A 46 -9.09 8.24 -22.90
C ASN A 46 -8.12 7.34 -22.11
N ARG A 47 -7.72 7.74 -20.90
CA ARG A 47 -6.70 7.06 -20.09
C ARG A 47 -7.20 6.78 -18.66
N PRO A 48 -6.60 5.79 -17.96
CA PRO A 48 -6.79 5.60 -16.52
C PRO A 48 -6.64 6.89 -15.70
N ILE A 49 -7.27 6.95 -14.53
CA ILE A 49 -7.11 8.05 -13.54
C ILE A 49 -5.62 8.31 -13.21
N GLY A 50 -4.83 7.24 -13.23
CA GLY A 50 -3.38 7.26 -13.32
C GLY A 50 -2.86 5.86 -13.61
N SER A 51 -1.74 5.77 -14.33
CA SER A 51 -1.01 4.53 -14.58
C SER A 51 0.37 4.56 -13.92
N PHE A 52 0.65 3.61 -13.03
CA PHE A 52 1.90 3.63 -12.25
C PHE A 52 2.66 2.32 -12.30
N LEU A 53 3.98 2.42 -12.36
CA LEU A 53 4.91 1.30 -12.22
C LEU A 53 5.71 1.44 -10.92
N PHE A 54 5.44 0.56 -9.96
CA PHE A 54 6.11 0.50 -8.67
C PHE A 54 7.30 -0.47 -8.71
N THR A 55 8.51 0.06 -8.51
CA THR A 55 9.75 -0.72 -8.44
C THR A 55 10.36 -0.73 -7.04
N GLY A 56 11.33 -1.61 -6.78
CA GLY A 56 12.04 -1.75 -5.52
C GLY A 56 11.95 -3.14 -4.86
N PRO A 57 12.46 -3.32 -3.63
CA PRO A 57 12.53 -4.63 -2.95
C PRO A 57 11.17 -5.20 -2.53
N THR A 58 11.13 -6.43 -2.01
CA THR A 58 9.88 -7.00 -1.44
C THR A 58 9.56 -6.42 -0.06
N GLY A 59 8.27 -6.33 0.29
CA GLY A 59 7.84 -5.96 1.64
C GLY A 59 8.04 -4.50 2.05
N VAL A 60 8.32 -3.59 1.10
CA VAL A 60 8.54 -2.14 1.33
C VAL A 60 7.28 -1.26 1.26
N GLY A 61 6.11 -1.84 0.95
CA GLY A 61 4.82 -1.11 0.96
C GLY A 61 4.07 -1.02 -0.37
N LYS A 62 4.62 -1.49 -1.49
CA LYS A 62 4.00 -1.44 -2.83
C LYS A 62 2.52 -1.88 -2.88
N THR A 63 2.26 -3.16 -2.57
CA THR A 63 0.89 -3.73 -2.46
C THR A 63 0.05 -3.02 -1.38
N GLU A 64 0.69 -2.49 -0.34
CA GLU A 64 -0.01 -1.82 0.75
C GLU A 64 -0.51 -0.43 0.36
N LEU A 65 0.22 0.30 -0.50
CA LEU A 65 -0.23 1.56 -1.06
C LEU A 65 -1.47 1.34 -1.95
N ALA A 66 -1.50 0.26 -2.72
CA ALA A 66 -2.69 -0.14 -3.50
C ALA A 66 -3.88 -0.50 -2.60
N ASN A 67 -3.67 -1.30 -1.54
CA ASN A 67 -4.70 -1.60 -0.53
C ASN A 67 -5.24 -0.32 0.15
N SER A 68 -4.32 0.53 0.62
CA SER A 68 -4.64 1.77 1.33
C SER A 68 -5.41 2.72 0.44
N LEU A 69 -5.05 2.81 -0.83
CA LEU A 69 -5.76 3.63 -1.81
C LEU A 69 -7.19 3.13 -2.09
N ALA A 70 -7.38 1.81 -2.19
CA ALA A 70 -8.72 1.23 -2.35
C ALA A 70 -9.63 1.54 -1.15
N VAL A 71 -9.09 1.50 0.07
CA VAL A 71 -9.84 1.87 1.29
C VAL A 71 -10.06 3.38 1.39
N GLU A 72 -8.99 4.18 1.31
CA GLU A 72 -9.05 5.62 1.57
C GLU A 72 -9.76 6.38 0.45
N TYR A 73 -9.48 6.12 -0.83
CA TYR A 73 -10.14 6.85 -1.93
C TYR A 73 -11.44 6.16 -2.37
N PHE A 74 -11.38 4.86 -2.70
CA PHE A 74 -12.53 4.11 -3.22
C PHE A 74 -13.50 3.58 -2.13
N GLY A 75 -13.17 3.77 -0.85
CA GLY A 75 -14.05 3.49 0.30
C GLY A 75 -14.18 2.02 0.70
N SER A 76 -13.50 1.09 0.02
CA SER A 76 -13.70 -0.35 0.21
C SER A 76 -12.51 -1.13 -0.33
N LYS A 77 -12.04 -2.14 0.43
CA LYS A 77 -10.91 -2.98 0.01
C LYS A 77 -11.23 -3.80 -1.24
N GLU A 78 -12.50 -4.15 -1.40
CA GLU A 78 -13.08 -4.83 -2.56
C GLU A 78 -13.08 -3.95 -3.82
N ALA A 79 -12.69 -2.67 -3.72
CA ALA A 79 -12.36 -1.83 -4.87
C ALA A 79 -11.01 -2.17 -5.51
N MET A 80 -10.18 -2.99 -4.87
CA MET A 80 -8.94 -3.48 -5.47
C MET A 80 -9.17 -4.77 -6.26
N ILE A 81 -9.06 -4.68 -7.58
CA ILE A 81 -8.94 -5.82 -8.50
C ILE A 81 -7.47 -6.22 -8.54
N ARG A 82 -7.06 -7.19 -7.71
CA ARG A 82 -5.69 -7.72 -7.74
C ARG A 82 -5.60 -8.93 -8.66
N LEU A 83 -4.61 -8.91 -9.54
CA LEU A 83 -4.27 -9.99 -10.46
C LEU A 83 -2.79 -10.33 -10.25
N ASP A 84 -2.50 -11.60 -10.01
CA ASP A 84 -1.14 -12.12 -9.88
C ASP A 84 -0.62 -12.50 -11.28
N MET A 85 0.39 -11.80 -11.79
CA MET A 85 0.88 -12.01 -13.15
C MET A 85 1.66 -13.32 -13.31
N SER A 86 2.08 -13.96 -12.22
CA SER A 86 2.66 -15.30 -12.24
C SER A 86 1.64 -16.38 -12.65
N GLU A 87 0.33 -16.14 -12.53
CA GLU A 87 -0.72 -17.04 -13.06
C GLU A 87 -0.85 -16.98 -14.60
N TYR A 88 -0.19 -16.01 -15.23
CA TYR A 88 -0.32 -15.70 -16.66
C TYR A 88 1.02 -15.69 -17.42
N MET A 89 2.00 -16.47 -16.95
CA MET A 89 3.29 -16.67 -17.62
C MET A 89 3.17 -17.33 -19.01
N GLU A 90 2.14 -18.16 -19.20
CA GLU A 90 1.98 -19.01 -20.39
C GLU A 90 1.07 -18.39 -21.45
N ARG A 91 1.39 -18.56 -22.73
CA ARG A 91 0.67 -17.90 -23.84
C ARG A 91 -0.83 -18.15 -23.89
N HIS A 92 -1.29 -19.33 -23.48
CA HIS A 92 -2.72 -19.66 -23.49
C HIS A 92 -3.52 -18.95 -22.39
N SER A 93 -2.85 -18.34 -21.39
CA SER A 93 -3.49 -17.58 -20.32
C SER A 93 -4.06 -16.22 -20.79
N VAL A 94 -3.59 -15.70 -21.94
CA VAL A 94 -4.07 -14.44 -22.55
C VAL A 94 -5.58 -14.44 -22.74
N SER A 95 -6.16 -15.56 -23.19
CA SER A 95 -7.61 -15.70 -23.38
C SER A 95 -8.38 -15.76 -22.06
N ARG A 96 -7.78 -16.26 -20.98
CA ARG A 96 -8.34 -16.19 -19.62
C ARG A 96 -8.32 -14.76 -19.07
N PHE A 97 -7.30 -13.98 -19.42
CA PHE A 97 -7.10 -12.63 -18.90
C PHE A 97 -8.08 -11.61 -19.54
N PHE A 98 -8.18 -11.57 -20.87
CA PHE A 98 -9.01 -10.59 -21.60
C PHE A 98 -10.35 -11.14 -22.12
N GLY A 99 -10.42 -12.45 -22.36
CA GLY A 99 -11.53 -13.12 -23.05
C GLY A 99 -11.03 -13.84 -24.31
N SER A 100 -11.83 -14.76 -24.84
CA SER A 100 -11.49 -15.41 -26.11
C SER A 100 -11.81 -14.49 -27.29
N PRO A 101 -10.99 -14.46 -28.37
CA PRO A 101 -11.31 -13.67 -29.57
C PRO A 101 -12.67 -14.06 -30.18
N PRO A 102 -13.35 -13.14 -30.90
CA PRO A 102 -14.59 -13.43 -31.60
C PRO A 102 -14.49 -14.70 -32.47
N GLY A 103 -15.48 -15.59 -32.36
CA GLY A 103 -15.55 -16.85 -33.12
C GLY A 103 -15.02 -18.09 -32.39
N TYR A 104 -14.44 -17.95 -31.20
CA TYR A 104 -14.10 -19.08 -30.31
C TYR A 104 -15.27 -19.46 -29.40
N VAL A 105 -15.25 -20.68 -28.84
CA VAL A 105 -16.33 -21.26 -28.02
C VAL A 105 -16.72 -20.38 -26.83
N ASP A 106 -15.75 -19.73 -26.19
CA ASP A 106 -15.96 -18.82 -25.05
C ASP A 106 -15.94 -17.33 -25.43
N SER A 107 -16.08 -16.98 -26.73
CA SER A 107 -15.98 -15.58 -27.21
C SER A 107 -17.07 -14.63 -26.72
N GLY A 108 -18.13 -15.15 -26.07
CA GLY A 108 -19.16 -14.36 -25.38
C GLY A 108 -18.90 -14.14 -23.89
N LYS A 109 -17.82 -14.71 -23.33
CA LYS A 109 -17.40 -14.49 -21.93
C LYS A 109 -16.21 -13.53 -21.92
N GLY A 110 -16.31 -12.44 -21.16
CA GLY A 110 -15.12 -11.62 -20.87
C GLY A 110 -14.10 -12.42 -20.07
N GLY A 111 -12.83 -12.00 -20.16
CA GLY A 111 -11.77 -12.52 -19.32
C GLY A 111 -11.80 -11.93 -17.92
N GLN A 112 -10.90 -12.43 -17.08
CA GLN A 112 -10.84 -12.09 -15.66
C GLN A 112 -10.64 -10.59 -15.40
N LEU A 113 -9.79 -9.89 -16.17
CA LEU A 113 -9.64 -8.44 -16.03
C LEU A 113 -10.87 -7.70 -16.57
N THR A 114 -11.35 -8.05 -17.77
CA THR A 114 -12.40 -7.31 -18.46
C THR A 114 -13.74 -7.43 -17.73
N GLU A 115 -14.08 -8.59 -17.18
CA GLU A 115 -15.26 -8.76 -16.32
C GLU A 115 -15.11 -8.06 -14.97
N ALA A 116 -13.94 -8.14 -14.32
CA ALA A 116 -13.72 -7.47 -13.04
C ALA A 116 -13.89 -5.95 -13.17
N VAL A 117 -13.24 -5.33 -14.17
CA VAL A 117 -13.37 -3.89 -14.45
C VAL A 117 -14.79 -3.54 -14.87
N ARG A 118 -15.46 -4.35 -15.70
CA ARG A 118 -16.87 -4.14 -16.08
C ARG A 118 -17.81 -4.15 -14.87
N SER A 119 -17.55 -5.03 -13.90
CA SER A 119 -18.35 -5.11 -12.67
C SER A 119 -18.09 -3.95 -11.69
N ARG A 120 -16.89 -3.34 -11.75
CA ARG A 120 -16.49 -2.23 -10.88
C ARG A 120 -15.54 -1.25 -11.59
N PRO A 121 -16.06 -0.33 -12.43
CA PRO A 121 -15.24 0.60 -13.22
C PRO A 121 -14.39 1.53 -12.35
N HIS A 122 -14.99 2.05 -11.26
CA HIS A 122 -14.27 2.85 -10.26
C HIS A 122 -13.54 1.92 -9.28
N SER A 123 -12.34 1.48 -9.67
CA SER A 123 -11.49 0.52 -8.95
C SER A 123 -9.99 0.79 -9.07
N VAL A 124 -9.21 0.16 -8.19
CA VAL A 124 -7.75 0.01 -8.29
C VAL A 124 -7.46 -1.34 -8.94
N VAL A 125 -6.92 -1.36 -10.16
CA VAL A 125 -6.39 -2.58 -10.79
C VAL A 125 -4.93 -2.74 -10.38
N LEU A 126 -4.61 -3.78 -9.60
CA LEU A 126 -3.23 -4.10 -9.22
C LEU A 126 -2.71 -5.30 -10.02
N LEU A 127 -1.74 -5.06 -10.89
CA LEU A 127 -0.98 -6.09 -11.60
C LEU A 127 0.28 -6.42 -10.79
N ASP A 128 0.25 -7.50 -10.01
CA ASP A 128 1.34 -7.92 -9.13
C ASP A 128 2.35 -8.80 -9.88
N GLU A 129 3.65 -8.63 -9.63
CA GLU A 129 4.75 -9.34 -10.32
C GLU A 129 4.71 -9.23 -11.86
N ILE A 130 4.47 -8.02 -12.39
CA ILE A 130 4.21 -7.79 -13.82
C ILE A 130 5.32 -8.27 -14.76
N GLU A 131 6.55 -8.39 -14.29
CA GLU A 131 7.69 -8.99 -15.00
C GLU A 131 7.53 -10.48 -15.31
N LYS A 132 6.57 -11.17 -14.69
CA LYS A 132 6.28 -12.59 -14.91
C LYS A 132 5.25 -12.82 -16.02
N ALA A 133 4.45 -11.81 -16.38
CA ALA A 133 3.40 -11.96 -17.38
C ALA A 133 3.94 -12.39 -18.76
N HIS A 134 3.16 -13.18 -19.50
CA HIS A 134 3.44 -13.44 -20.90
C HIS A 134 3.47 -12.13 -21.72
N ARG A 135 4.42 -12.01 -22.67
CA ARG A 135 4.62 -10.79 -23.47
C ARG A 135 3.36 -10.30 -24.19
N ASP A 136 2.53 -11.24 -24.67
CA ASP A 136 1.26 -10.90 -25.33
C ASP A 136 0.29 -10.16 -24.38
N ILE A 137 0.33 -10.43 -23.06
CA ILE A 137 -0.49 -9.73 -22.06
C ILE A 137 0.05 -8.32 -21.83
N LEU A 138 1.36 -8.19 -21.67
CA LEU A 138 2.01 -6.88 -21.54
C LEU A 138 1.65 -5.96 -22.72
N ASN A 139 1.68 -6.48 -23.96
CA ASN A 139 1.30 -5.74 -25.16
C ASN A 139 -0.15 -5.23 -25.14
N VAL A 140 -1.10 -6.02 -24.63
CA VAL A 140 -2.52 -5.58 -24.54
C VAL A 140 -2.72 -4.63 -23.35
N VAL A 141 -2.03 -4.84 -22.21
CA VAL A 141 -2.02 -3.88 -21.10
C VAL A 141 -1.53 -2.51 -21.60
N LEU A 142 -0.48 -2.46 -22.44
CA LEU A 142 -0.01 -1.21 -23.04
C LEU A 142 -1.05 -0.48 -23.90
N GLN A 143 -1.93 -1.21 -24.59
CA GLN A 143 -3.04 -0.58 -25.34
C GLN A 143 -4.05 0.08 -24.38
N VAL A 144 -4.31 -0.53 -23.23
CA VAL A 144 -5.22 0.00 -22.20
C VAL A 144 -4.63 1.22 -21.48
N LEU A 145 -3.29 1.33 -21.37
CA LEU A 145 -2.63 2.49 -20.73
C LEU A 145 -2.63 3.77 -21.59
N GLY A 146 -3.13 3.71 -22.83
CA GLY A 146 -3.13 4.82 -23.79
C GLY A 146 -1.77 5.02 -24.46
N ASP A 147 -1.58 6.13 -25.19
CA ASP A 147 -0.36 6.36 -25.97
C ASP A 147 0.88 6.78 -25.17
N ALA A 148 2.05 6.43 -25.73
CA ALA A 148 3.35 6.69 -25.12
C ALA A 148 3.60 8.20 -25.07
N LYS A 149 4.09 8.69 -23.93
CA LYS A 149 4.48 10.09 -23.79
C LYS A 149 5.86 10.31 -24.40
N GLU A 150 5.97 11.29 -25.28
CA GLU A 150 7.23 11.97 -25.54
C GLU A 150 7.46 13.01 -24.42
N GLY A 151 8.57 12.93 -23.68
CA GLY A 151 9.00 13.99 -22.75
C GLY A 151 8.55 13.89 -21.28
N GLY A 152 8.50 12.69 -20.68
CA GLY A 152 8.25 12.53 -19.23
C GLY A 152 9.50 12.75 -18.36
N MET A 153 9.75 13.98 -17.88
CA MET A 153 10.95 14.36 -17.09
C MET A 153 11.22 13.57 -15.78
N SER A 154 10.27 12.77 -15.29
CA SER A 154 10.48 11.86 -14.16
C SER A 154 11.39 10.67 -14.53
N PHE A 155 11.30 10.20 -15.78
CA PHE A 155 11.86 8.91 -16.17
C PHE A 155 13.39 8.88 -16.14
N GLU A 156 14.04 9.93 -16.65
CA GLU A 156 15.50 10.01 -16.76
C GLU A 156 16.22 10.07 -15.40
N GLN A 157 15.56 10.59 -14.35
CA GLN A 157 16.14 10.67 -13.01
C GLN A 157 16.01 9.35 -12.25
N VAL A 158 14.85 8.69 -12.37
CA VAL A 158 14.62 7.35 -11.80
C VAL A 158 15.45 6.28 -12.52
N LYS A 159 15.65 6.45 -13.83
CA LYS A 159 16.40 5.54 -14.69
C LYS A 159 17.74 5.15 -14.07
N ALA A 160 18.59 6.11 -13.67
CA ALA A 160 19.94 5.85 -13.18
C ALA A 160 20.06 4.91 -11.96
N GLU A 161 19.01 4.76 -11.13
CA GLU A 161 19.04 3.91 -9.92
C GLU A 161 18.52 2.48 -10.18
N VAL A 162 17.78 2.26 -11.27
CA VAL A 162 17.06 0.98 -11.53
C VAL A 162 17.18 0.50 -13.00
N GLU A 163 18.03 1.15 -13.80
CA GLU A 163 18.14 1.00 -15.27
C GLU A 163 18.28 -0.45 -15.73
N GLU A 164 19.28 -1.16 -15.18
CA GLU A 164 19.76 -2.41 -15.74
C GLU A 164 18.73 -3.54 -15.61
N GLU A 165 17.93 -3.58 -14.54
CA GLU A 165 16.90 -4.61 -14.34
C GLU A 165 15.61 -4.26 -15.09
N LEU A 166 15.32 -2.97 -15.30
CA LEU A 166 14.16 -2.51 -16.05
C LEU A 166 14.33 -2.66 -17.56
N GLU A 167 15.44 -2.20 -18.14
CA GLU A 167 15.69 -2.29 -19.58
C GLU A 167 15.87 -3.74 -20.06
N ARG A 168 16.33 -4.65 -19.20
CA ARG A 168 16.41 -6.09 -19.52
C ARG A 168 15.03 -6.74 -19.66
N ASN A 169 14.05 -6.31 -18.87
CA ASN A 169 12.74 -6.94 -18.78
C ASN A 169 11.66 -6.21 -19.62
N PHE A 170 11.77 -4.90 -19.77
CA PHE A 170 10.78 -4.04 -20.42
C PHE A 170 11.41 -3.12 -21.47
N ARG A 171 10.68 -2.88 -22.56
CA ARG A 171 11.07 -1.92 -23.59
C ARG A 171 10.81 -0.49 -23.12
N LEU A 172 11.59 0.48 -23.58
CA LEU A 172 11.33 1.91 -23.33
C LEU A 172 9.91 2.33 -23.77
N GLU A 173 9.40 1.75 -24.87
CA GLU A 173 8.02 1.91 -25.33
C GLU A 173 6.96 1.52 -24.28
N PHE A 174 7.24 0.49 -23.47
CA PHE A 174 6.36 0.03 -22.39
C PHE A 174 6.39 1.03 -21.22
N LEU A 175 7.59 1.51 -20.89
CA LEU A 175 7.85 2.36 -19.75
C LEU A 175 7.25 3.77 -19.93
N ASN A 176 7.33 4.33 -21.15
CA ASN A 176 6.74 5.63 -21.50
C ASN A 176 5.20 5.66 -21.55
N ARG A 177 4.52 4.53 -21.26
CA ARG A 177 3.05 4.42 -21.21
C ARG A 177 2.49 4.61 -19.79
N PHE A 178 3.36 4.60 -18.78
CA PHE A 178 3.01 4.94 -17.41
C PHE A 178 3.04 6.46 -17.19
N ASP A 179 2.19 6.97 -16.30
CA ASP A 179 2.22 8.38 -15.91
C ASP A 179 3.46 8.73 -15.08
N ASP A 180 3.88 7.81 -14.21
CA ASP A 180 5.03 7.96 -13.34
C ASP A 180 5.61 6.59 -12.96
N MET A 181 6.92 6.55 -12.72
CA MET A 181 7.60 5.38 -12.13
C MET A 181 7.97 5.70 -10.70
N ILE A 182 7.54 4.84 -9.77
CA ILE A 182 7.70 5.06 -8.34
C ILE A 182 8.70 4.05 -7.78
N VAL A 183 9.86 4.54 -7.35
CA VAL A 183 10.88 3.74 -6.66
C VAL A 183 10.53 3.67 -5.18
N PHE A 184 10.29 2.45 -4.68
CA PHE A 184 10.15 2.21 -3.24
C PHE A 184 11.51 1.89 -2.62
N LYS A 185 11.88 2.67 -1.61
CA LYS A 185 13.17 2.57 -0.91
C LYS A 185 13.13 1.48 0.16
N GLN A 186 14.31 0.98 0.55
CA GLN A 186 14.42 0.10 1.72
C GLN A 186 14.03 0.85 2.99
N LEU A 187 13.29 0.17 3.87
CA LEU A 187 12.81 0.71 5.14
C LEU A 187 13.95 0.81 6.15
N ASN A 188 14.12 1.99 6.76
CA ASN A 188 15.11 2.25 7.80
C ASN A 188 14.59 1.88 9.21
N ILE A 189 15.44 1.92 10.24
CA ILE A 189 15.05 1.53 11.61
C ILE A 189 13.88 2.38 12.16
N PRO A 190 13.88 3.73 12.03
CA PRO A 190 12.70 4.55 12.29
C PRO A 190 11.42 4.06 11.57
N ASP A 191 11.46 3.82 10.25
CA ASP A 191 10.29 3.34 9.50
C ASP A 191 9.75 2.03 10.08
N LEU A 192 10.65 1.11 10.47
CA LEU A 192 10.30 -0.17 11.07
C LEU A 192 9.68 -0.01 12.47
N LYS A 193 10.07 1.02 13.25
CA LYS A 193 9.44 1.36 14.53
C LYS A 193 8.00 1.82 14.33
N ASP A 194 7.77 2.76 13.40
CA ASP A 194 6.43 3.27 13.09
C ASP A 194 5.52 2.16 12.52
N ILE A 195 6.06 1.28 11.68
CA ILE A 195 5.32 0.10 11.16
C ILE A 195 4.95 -0.87 12.29
N VAL A 196 5.85 -1.13 13.25
CA VAL A 196 5.54 -1.98 14.42
C VAL A 196 4.48 -1.32 15.29
N GLU A 197 4.52 0.00 15.48
CA GLU A 197 3.50 0.76 16.19
C GLU A 197 2.12 0.63 15.53
N ILE A 198 2.03 0.74 14.20
CA ILE A 198 0.77 0.50 13.45
C ILE A 198 0.26 -0.93 13.68
N MET A 199 1.13 -1.95 13.60
CA MET A 199 0.73 -3.35 13.84
C MET A 199 0.28 -3.62 15.27
N ILE A 200 0.87 -2.94 16.26
CA ILE A 200 0.45 -3.01 17.67
C ILE A 200 -0.92 -2.34 17.84
N ASN A 201 -1.15 -1.19 17.20
CA ASN A 201 -2.44 -0.50 17.21
C ASN A 201 -3.56 -1.32 16.54
N GLU A 202 -3.29 -2.07 15.46
CA GLU A 202 -4.25 -3.06 14.94
C GLU A 202 -4.66 -4.12 15.98
N VAL A 203 -3.74 -4.52 16.86
CA VAL A 203 -4.03 -5.46 17.96
C VAL A 203 -4.83 -4.77 19.06
N HIS A 204 -4.50 -3.52 19.42
CA HIS A 204 -5.30 -2.72 20.36
C HIS A 204 -6.76 -2.57 19.92
N GLU A 205 -7.03 -2.20 18.65
CA GLU A 205 -8.40 -2.07 18.13
C GLU A 205 -9.19 -3.39 18.25
N ARG A 206 -8.54 -4.54 18.06
CA ARG A 206 -9.19 -5.87 18.22
C ARG A 206 -9.43 -6.26 19.68
N LEU A 207 -8.72 -5.67 20.64
CA LEU A 207 -8.87 -5.92 22.07
C LEU A 207 -9.88 -4.98 22.75
N LYS A 208 -10.13 -3.79 22.19
CA LYS A 208 -11.13 -2.83 22.72
C LYS A 208 -12.51 -3.43 23.01
N PRO A 209 -13.12 -4.29 22.14
CA PRO A 209 -14.42 -4.88 22.43
C PRO A 209 -14.44 -5.81 23.66
N LYS A 210 -13.27 -6.32 24.07
CA LYS A 210 -13.08 -7.13 25.29
C LYS A 210 -12.69 -6.29 26.51
N ASN A 211 -12.68 -4.96 26.37
CA ASN A 211 -12.21 -4.01 27.38
C ASN A 211 -10.78 -4.33 27.90
N ILE A 212 -9.95 -4.97 27.07
CA ILE A 212 -8.57 -5.31 27.40
C ILE A 212 -7.67 -4.15 26.97
N GLU A 213 -6.93 -3.60 27.93
CA GLU A 213 -5.90 -2.59 27.68
C GLU A 213 -4.56 -3.31 27.59
N LEU A 214 -3.88 -3.21 26.43
CA LEU A 214 -2.54 -3.77 26.25
C LEU A 214 -1.53 -2.63 26.37
N ILE A 215 -0.39 -2.89 27.00
CA ILE A 215 0.74 -1.95 27.14
C ILE A 215 1.98 -2.66 26.61
N VAL A 216 2.57 -2.13 25.53
CA VAL A 216 3.77 -2.69 24.90
C VAL A 216 4.97 -1.79 25.19
N THR A 217 5.99 -2.31 25.86
CA THR A 217 7.20 -1.51 26.15
C THR A 217 8.07 -1.29 24.91
N GLU A 218 8.85 -0.21 24.90
CA GLU A 218 9.84 0.06 23.84
C GLU A 218 10.85 -1.09 23.70
N ARG A 219 11.24 -1.75 24.80
CA ARG A 219 12.12 -2.94 24.77
C ARG A 219 11.51 -4.08 23.97
N PHE A 220 10.20 -4.30 24.10
CA PHE A 220 9.49 -5.31 23.30
C PHE A 220 9.40 -4.91 21.83
N LYS A 221 9.14 -3.63 21.51
CA LYS A 221 9.16 -3.12 20.13
C LYS A 221 10.54 -3.31 19.48
N GLU A 222 11.61 -3.01 20.20
CA GLU A 222 12.98 -3.21 19.72
C GLU A 222 13.33 -4.70 19.53
N LYS A 223 12.87 -5.59 20.42
CA LYS A 223 12.99 -7.05 20.23
C LYS A 223 12.22 -7.53 18.99
N LEU A 224 11.01 -7.03 18.75
CA LEU A 224 10.22 -7.35 17.55
C LEU A 224 10.96 -6.95 16.26
N ILE A 225 11.60 -5.79 16.23
CA ILE A 225 12.39 -5.33 15.09
C ILE A 225 13.66 -6.15 14.94
N LYS A 226 14.40 -6.40 16.03
CA LYS A 226 15.65 -7.18 15.99
C LYS A 226 15.45 -8.63 15.51
N GLU A 227 14.35 -9.27 15.91
CA GLU A 227 14.01 -10.64 15.48
C GLU A 227 13.24 -10.68 14.14
N GLY A 228 12.54 -9.59 13.78
CA GLY A 228 11.64 -9.52 12.63
C GLY A 228 12.18 -8.76 11.42
N TYR A 229 13.27 -8.01 11.54
CA TYR A 229 13.86 -7.31 10.41
C TYR A 229 14.71 -8.24 9.55
N ASN A 230 14.42 -8.28 8.25
CA ASN A 230 15.28 -8.90 7.26
C ASN A 230 15.30 -8.00 6.00
N PRO A 231 16.46 -7.42 5.61
CA PRO A 231 16.55 -6.52 4.47
C PRO A 231 15.96 -7.10 3.16
N SER A 232 16.05 -8.41 2.94
CA SER A 232 15.56 -9.07 1.73
C SER A 232 14.02 -9.21 1.68
N TYR A 233 13.34 -9.15 2.82
CA TYR A 233 11.89 -9.37 2.95
C TYR A 233 11.11 -8.15 3.48
N GLY A 234 11.80 -7.06 3.81
CA GLY A 234 11.21 -5.80 4.28
C GLY A 234 10.34 -5.98 5.53
N ALA A 235 9.22 -5.25 5.62
CA ALA A 235 8.27 -5.34 6.72
C ALA A 235 7.46 -6.65 6.75
N ARG A 236 7.57 -7.53 5.74
CA ARG A 236 6.82 -8.80 5.69
C ARG A 236 7.22 -9.73 6.84
N SER A 237 8.49 -9.72 7.25
CA SER A 237 8.98 -10.49 8.38
C SER A 237 8.61 -9.88 9.74
N LEU A 238 8.46 -8.54 9.85
CA LEU A 238 7.92 -7.88 11.05
C LEU A 238 6.52 -8.40 11.37
N LYS A 239 5.63 -8.47 10.38
CA LYS A 239 4.26 -8.98 10.55
C LYS A 239 4.23 -10.41 11.11
N ARG A 240 5.21 -11.25 10.75
CA ARG A 240 5.40 -12.60 11.30
C ARG A 240 5.88 -12.56 12.75
N SER A 241 6.81 -11.68 13.09
CA SER A 241 7.31 -11.52 14.46
C SER A 241 6.25 -10.96 15.40
N VAL A 242 5.49 -9.93 15.01
CA VAL A 242 4.34 -9.42 15.79
C VAL A 242 3.32 -10.52 16.00
N ARG A 243 2.96 -11.27 14.95
CA ARG A 243 2.05 -12.41 15.10
C ARG A 243 2.58 -13.43 16.12
N ARG A 244 3.81 -13.92 15.94
CA ARG A 244 4.39 -14.98 16.79
C ARG A 244 4.56 -14.54 18.25
N PHE A 245 5.20 -13.39 18.49
CA PHE A 245 5.62 -12.98 19.82
C PHE A 245 4.54 -12.22 20.60
N LEU A 246 3.62 -11.53 19.91
CA LEU A 246 2.51 -10.80 20.54
C LEU A 246 1.19 -11.56 20.40
N VAL A 247 0.70 -11.78 19.18
CA VAL A 247 -0.68 -12.25 18.94
C VAL A 247 -0.90 -13.70 19.38
N ASP A 248 -0.04 -14.62 18.94
CA ASP A 248 -0.18 -16.05 19.21
C ASP A 248 0.01 -16.32 20.72
N ASN A 249 0.97 -15.65 21.36
CA ASN A 249 1.20 -15.70 22.81
C ASN A 249 0.03 -15.12 23.62
N LEU A 250 -0.52 -13.98 23.21
CA LEU A 250 -1.68 -13.38 23.85
C LEU A 250 -2.91 -14.31 23.76
N ALA A 251 -3.13 -14.93 22.60
CA ALA A 251 -4.22 -15.88 22.40
C ALA A 251 -4.09 -17.11 23.32
N GLU A 252 -2.90 -17.69 23.43
CA GLU A 252 -2.65 -18.83 24.33
C GLU A 252 -2.94 -18.47 25.80
N LYS A 253 -2.45 -17.32 26.28
CA LYS A 253 -2.69 -16.87 27.66
C LYS A 253 -4.16 -16.51 27.94
N MET A 254 -4.88 -16.00 26.95
CA MET A 254 -6.33 -15.79 27.05
C MET A 254 -7.09 -17.13 27.11
N LEU A 255 -6.68 -18.14 26.33
CA LEU A 255 -7.30 -19.48 26.36
C LEU A 255 -7.02 -20.22 27.68
N ASN A 256 -5.84 -20.04 28.26
CA ASN A 256 -5.48 -20.58 29.59
C ASN A 256 -6.18 -19.85 30.75
N GLY A 257 -6.90 -18.76 30.48
CA GLY A 257 -7.60 -17.95 31.50
C GLY A 257 -6.67 -17.06 32.36
N GLU A 258 -5.39 -16.92 31.99
CA GLU A 258 -4.45 -16.01 32.63
C GLU A 258 -4.87 -14.55 32.46
N PHE A 259 -5.46 -14.22 31.31
CA PHE A 259 -5.96 -12.89 30.98
C PHE A 259 -7.48 -12.88 30.86
N LYS A 260 -8.13 -11.99 31.62
CA LYS A 260 -9.58 -11.80 31.65
C LYS A 260 -9.98 -10.48 31.01
N GLU A 261 -11.20 -10.44 30.52
CA GLU A 261 -11.80 -9.22 29.96
C GLU A 261 -11.85 -8.10 31.01
N GLY A 262 -11.60 -6.85 30.59
CA GLY A 262 -11.45 -5.71 31.50
C GLY A 262 -10.07 -5.49 32.13
N GLY A 263 -9.11 -6.41 31.94
CA GLY A 263 -7.76 -6.31 32.50
C GLY A 263 -6.78 -5.43 31.70
N THR A 264 -5.75 -4.93 32.38
CA THR A 264 -4.59 -4.27 31.74
C THR A 264 -3.43 -5.27 31.65
N ILE A 265 -2.98 -5.58 30.44
CA ILE A 265 -1.92 -6.54 30.12
C ILE A 265 -0.68 -5.77 29.69
N THR A 266 0.41 -5.88 30.44
CA THR A 266 1.72 -5.33 30.04
C THR A 266 2.58 -6.43 29.46
N VAL A 267 3.20 -6.18 28.30
CA VAL A 267 4.19 -7.06 27.67
C VAL A 267 5.53 -6.35 27.56
N ASP A 268 6.58 -7.00 28.04
CA ASP A 268 7.93 -6.46 28.15
C ASP A 268 8.99 -7.53 27.85
N VAL A 269 10.24 -7.12 27.73
CA VAL A 269 11.40 -8.00 27.55
C VAL A 269 12.42 -7.71 28.63
N ASP A 270 12.75 -8.74 29.41
CA ASP A 270 13.83 -8.66 30.41
C ASP A 270 15.21 -8.63 29.72
N SER A 271 16.21 -8.18 30.47
CA SER A 271 17.64 -8.18 30.15
C SER A 271 18.17 -9.48 29.50
N VAL A 272 17.59 -10.64 29.82
CA VAL A 272 17.94 -11.96 29.26
C VAL A 272 17.09 -12.35 28.03
N THR A 273 16.39 -11.40 27.41
CA THR A 273 15.51 -11.56 26.24
C THR A 273 14.26 -12.45 26.41
N VAL A 274 13.88 -12.76 27.66
CA VAL A 274 12.63 -13.46 27.98
C VAL A 274 11.46 -12.47 27.90
N ILE A 275 10.40 -12.85 27.19
CA ILE A 275 9.15 -12.06 27.13
C ILE A 275 8.40 -12.25 28.46
N GLN A 276 8.19 -11.14 29.16
CA GLN A 276 7.42 -11.10 30.40
C GLN A 276 6.05 -10.52 30.13
N TRP A 277 5.03 -11.13 30.73
CA TRP A 277 3.66 -10.64 30.68
C TRP A 277 3.15 -10.41 32.10
N GLN A 278 2.54 -9.25 32.35
CA GLN A 278 2.03 -8.87 33.66
C GLN A 278 0.58 -8.40 33.54
N LEU A 279 -0.32 -8.99 34.33
CA LEU A 279 -1.67 -8.47 34.51
C LEU A 279 -1.65 -7.42 35.62
N THR A 280 -2.05 -6.20 35.31
CA THR A 280 -2.32 -5.15 36.31
C THR A 280 -3.82 -5.02 36.47
N GLU A 281 -4.36 -5.38 37.64
CA GLU A 281 -5.76 -5.12 37.93
C GLU A 281 -5.97 -3.61 38.18
N LYS A 282 -7.03 -3.04 37.61
CA LYS A 282 -7.46 -1.66 37.89
C LYS A 282 -7.97 -1.58 39.34
N THR A 283 -7.05 -1.35 40.26
CA THR A 283 -7.36 -1.02 41.66
C THR A 283 -8.16 0.27 41.69
N ALA A 284 -9.45 0.16 42.01
CA ALA A 284 -10.32 1.32 42.19
C ALA A 284 -9.72 2.22 43.28
N SER A 285 -9.51 3.50 42.97
CA SER A 285 -8.88 4.43 43.92
C SER A 285 -9.80 4.73 45.09
N THR A 286 -9.48 4.17 46.26
CA THR A 286 -10.13 4.45 47.53
C THR A 286 -9.93 5.91 47.90
N LYS A 287 -10.84 6.80 47.47
CA LYS A 287 -10.89 8.18 47.98
C LYS A 287 -11.26 8.15 49.47
N SER A 288 -10.36 8.73 50.27
CA SER A 288 -10.39 8.70 51.73
C SER A 288 -11.70 9.21 52.33
N LYS A 289 -12.25 8.44 53.28
CA LYS A 289 -13.25 8.93 54.24
C LYS A 289 -12.63 10.02 55.11
N VAL A 290 -12.96 11.28 54.86
CA VAL A 290 -12.92 12.32 55.91
C VAL A 290 -14.36 12.60 56.33
N ARG A 291 -14.66 12.28 57.60
CA ARG A 291 -15.99 12.40 58.20
C ARG A 291 -16.04 13.69 59.01
N LYS A 292 -16.92 14.62 58.63
CA LYS A 292 -17.42 15.68 59.52
C LYS A 292 -18.94 15.86 59.35
N GLN A 293 -19.62 15.66 60.47
CA GLN A 293 -20.94 16.22 60.82
C GLN A 293 -20.84 17.77 60.79
N GLU A 294 -21.86 18.62 60.61
CA GLU A 294 -23.35 18.51 60.50
C GLU A 294 -23.87 19.87 59.92
N ASN A 295 -25.15 20.26 59.74
CA ASN A 295 -26.48 19.76 60.15
C ASN A 295 -27.59 20.25 59.15
N SER A 296 -28.87 19.97 59.46
CA SER A 296 -30.11 20.73 59.22
C SER A 296 -30.62 21.13 57.81
N SER A 297 -31.80 20.55 57.47
CA SER A 297 -33.02 21.19 56.87
C SER A 297 -32.91 21.98 55.54
N THR A 298 -33.76 21.80 54.51
CA THR A 298 -35.23 21.55 54.51
C THR A 298 -35.69 20.96 53.15
N MET A 299 -36.86 20.32 53.10
CA MET A 299 -37.59 19.82 51.90
C MET A 299 -39.05 20.31 51.98
N PRO A 300 -39.92 20.22 50.95
CA PRO A 300 -39.72 19.70 49.57
C PRO A 300 -40.24 20.67 48.46
N HIS A 301 -40.23 20.26 47.17
CA HIS A 301 -41.44 20.36 46.34
C HIS A 301 -41.45 19.49 45.06
N LYS A 302 -42.67 19.21 44.59
CA LYS A 302 -43.18 18.11 43.75
C LYS A 302 -42.77 18.03 42.26
N LEU A 303 -42.82 16.78 41.76
CA LEU A 303 -43.10 16.28 40.38
C LEU A 303 -44.47 16.78 39.82
N PRO A 304 -44.71 16.82 38.48
CA PRO A 304 -44.90 15.64 37.59
C PRO A 304 -44.10 15.70 36.25
N ARG A 305 -43.82 14.65 35.46
CA ARG A 305 -44.54 13.44 34.97
C ARG A 305 -45.58 13.64 33.84
N SER A 306 -45.17 13.37 32.60
CA SER A 306 -45.91 12.71 31.50
C SER A 306 -44.88 12.34 30.40
N SER A 307 -44.69 11.10 29.89
CA SER A 307 -45.58 10.07 29.29
C SER A 307 -46.09 10.46 27.89
N VAL A 308 -45.47 10.01 26.78
CA VAL A 308 -45.63 8.70 26.08
C VAL A 308 -46.59 8.79 24.88
N GLN A 309 -46.06 8.55 23.66
CA GLN A 309 -46.62 7.85 22.46
C GLN A 309 -45.63 8.08 21.29
N GLN A 310 -45.05 7.10 20.59
CA GLN A 310 -45.50 5.91 19.83
C GLN A 310 -45.97 6.15 18.39
N SER A 311 -45.31 5.46 17.44
CA SER A 311 -45.69 5.23 16.03
C SER A 311 -45.66 6.48 15.11
N THR A 312 -45.43 6.39 13.79
CA THR A 312 -45.71 5.30 12.84
C THR A 312 -44.57 4.97 11.86
N ARG A 313 -44.84 4.03 10.95
CA ARG A 313 -43.93 3.23 10.11
C ARG A 313 -44.05 3.67 8.63
N SER A 314 -42.96 3.55 7.86
CA SER A 314 -42.94 3.31 6.40
C SER A 314 -43.59 4.34 5.45
N GLN A 315 -42.78 4.88 4.54
CA GLN A 315 -42.97 4.57 3.11
C GLN A 315 -41.68 4.77 2.29
N PHE A 316 -41.29 3.72 1.56
CA PHE A 316 -40.41 3.82 0.39
C PHE A 316 -41.23 4.38 -0.78
N GLY A 317 -40.67 5.26 -1.61
CA GLY A 317 -41.38 5.73 -2.80
C GLY A 317 -40.65 6.80 -3.61
N GLN A 318 -39.79 6.35 -4.54
CA GLN A 318 -39.45 7.02 -5.80
C GLN A 318 -39.10 8.52 -5.77
N MET A 319 -37.81 8.82 -5.95
CA MET A 319 -37.41 9.84 -6.93
C MET A 319 -36.07 9.44 -7.56
N ALA A 320 -36.06 9.33 -8.89
CA ALA A 320 -34.91 8.92 -9.68
C ALA A 320 -34.43 10.08 -10.56
N ALA A 321 -33.18 9.97 -11.02
CA ALA A 321 -32.56 10.77 -12.09
C ALA A 321 -32.42 12.29 -11.85
N ALA A 322 -31.19 12.73 -11.53
CA ALA A 322 -30.35 13.42 -12.52
C ALA A 322 -29.01 13.88 -11.90
N SER A 323 -27.89 13.25 -12.30
CA SER A 323 -26.57 13.88 -12.46
C SER A 323 -25.59 12.82 -12.96
N GLN A 324 -25.34 12.81 -14.28
CA GLN A 324 -24.16 12.12 -14.82
C GLN A 324 -22.93 12.93 -14.40
N THR A 325 -21.97 12.29 -13.72
CA THR A 325 -20.65 12.88 -13.44
C THR A 325 -19.58 11.89 -13.89
N HIS A 326 -18.71 12.34 -14.79
CA HIS A 326 -17.56 11.57 -15.29
C HIS A 326 -16.70 11.03 -14.13
N ALA A 327 -16.70 9.71 -13.92
CA ALA A 327 -15.91 9.04 -12.88
C ALA A 327 -15.65 7.53 -13.14
N ASP A 328 -15.84 7.03 -14.37
CA ASP A 328 -15.91 5.58 -14.67
C ASP A 328 -14.63 4.97 -15.27
N THR A 329 -13.45 5.58 -15.06
CA THR A 329 -12.17 5.01 -15.50
C THR A 329 -11.41 4.39 -14.32
N PRO A 330 -10.93 3.14 -14.40
CA PRO A 330 -10.12 2.55 -13.34
C PRO A 330 -8.75 3.23 -13.20
N LEU A 331 -8.13 3.06 -12.03
CA LEU A 331 -6.74 3.42 -11.77
C LEU A 331 -5.88 2.15 -11.83
N VAL A 332 -4.79 2.15 -12.60
CA VAL A 332 -3.97 0.94 -12.83
C VAL A 332 -2.61 1.10 -12.13
N LEU A 333 -2.36 0.22 -11.16
CA LEU A 333 -1.09 0.09 -10.44
C LEU A 333 -0.41 -1.21 -10.88
N SER A 334 0.91 -1.19 -11.04
CA SER A 334 1.70 -2.39 -11.32
C SER A 334 2.90 -2.49 -10.38
N ASN A 335 3.19 -3.70 -9.89
CA ASN A 335 4.30 -3.98 -8.99
C ASN A 335 5.35 -4.87 -9.67
N GLN A 336 6.63 -4.62 -9.35
CA GLN A 336 7.72 -5.55 -9.60
C GLN A 336 8.34 -6.10 -8.30
N VAL A 337 8.88 -7.32 -8.36
CA VAL A 337 9.64 -7.94 -7.26
C VAL A 337 11.14 -8.00 -7.60
N ILE A 338 11.93 -7.12 -6.99
CA ILE A 338 13.41 -7.21 -7.05
C ILE A 338 13.92 -8.03 -5.86
N SER A 339 14.77 -9.03 -6.16
CA SER A 339 15.39 -9.88 -5.16
C SER A 339 16.89 -10.10 -5.42
N LYS A 340 17.76 -9.35 -4.72
CA LYS A 340 19.00 -9.90 -4.17
C LYS A 340 19.65 -9.03 -3.10
N SER A 341 20.37 -9.72 -2.22
CA SER A 341 21.13 -9.21 -1.09
C SER A 341 22.45 -8.56 -1.50
N ILE A 342 22.70 -7.33 -1.07
CA ILE A 342 24.04 -6.74 -1.11
C ILE A 342 24.81 -7.23 0.12
N SER A 343 25.58 -8.31 -0.04
CA SER A 343 26.67 -8.65 0.89
C SER A 343 27.80 -7.65 0.69
N GLY A 344 28.18 -6.93 1.75
CA GLY A 344 29.10 -5.80 1.64
C GLY A 344 30.55 -6.18 1.34
N SER A 345 31.30 -5.18 0.85
CA SER A 345 32.76 -5.15 0.84
C SER A 345 33.26 -3.76 1.24
N ASN A 346 34.34 -3.75 2.02
CA ASN A 346 34.84 -2.58 2.74
C ASN A 346 35.28 -1.42 1.83
N VAL A 347 35.05 -0.17 2.27
CA VAL A 347 35.80 0.99 1.79
C VAL A 347 36.62 1.56 2.95
N SER A 348 37.93 1.30 2.90
CA SER A 348 38.92 1.95 3.76
C SER A 348 39.52 3.16 3.04
N TYR A 349 39.61 4.30 3.73
CA TYR A 349 40.29 5.49 3.20
C TYR A 349 41.82 5.28 3.13
N HIS A 350 42.46 5.60 2.00
CA HIS A 350 43.73 6.38 2.00
C HIS A 350 44.16 6.93 0.60
N ASN A 351 44.27 8.26 0.56
CA ASN A 351 45.21 9.15 -0.15
C ASN A 351 45.99 8.78 -1.45
N GLN A 352 45.95 9.78 -2.36
CA GLN A 352 47.04 10.40 -3.14
C GLN A 352 47.67 9.74 -4.39
N SER A 353 47.59 10.53 -5.49
CA SER A 353 48.59 10.79 -6.54
C SER A 353 49.26 9.61 -7.27
N SER A 354 49.05 9.53 -8.59
CA SER A 354 50.04 9.99 -9.62
C SER A 354 49.60 9.58 -11.04
N TYR A 355 49.83 10.43 -12.04
CA TYR A 355 49.80 10.03 -13.46
C TYR A 355 51.03 9.19 -13.82
N PRO A 356 50.94 8.28 -14.81
CA PRO A 356 51.54 8.65 -16.10
C PRO A 356 50.72 8.23 -17.36
N THR A 357 51.27 8.65 -18.51
CA THR A 357 50.75 8.65 -19.89
C THR A 357 50.72 7.27 -20.62
N PRO A 358 50.11 7.17 -21.83
CA PRO A 358 49.57 5.91 -22.36
C PRO A 358 50.51 5.15 -23.32
N THR A 359 50.18 3.88 -23.59
CA THR A 359 50.75 3.08 -24.68
C THR A 359 49.71 2.29 -25.47
N ALA A 360 49.98 2.21 -26.77
CA ALA A 360 49.14 1.71 -27.86
C ALA A 360 48.56 0.29 -27.70
N ASN A 361 47.30 0.13 -28.11
CA ASN A 361 46.93 -0.76 -29.23
C ASN A 361 45.43 -0.64 -29.56
N SER A 362 45.10 -0.02 -30.70
CA SER A 362 43.83 -0.28 -31.39
C SER A 362 44.09 -0.31 -32.90
N ILE A 363 43.75 -1.45 -33.51
CA ILE A 363 44.02 -1.75 -34.91
C ILE A 363 42.89 -1.17 -35.75
N SER A 364 43.25 -0.43 -36.80
CA SER A 364 42.33 0.15 -37.76
C SER A 364 41.67 -0.90 -38.65
N ILE A 365 40.34 -0.95 -38.63
CA ILE A 365 39.53 -1.56 -39.70
C ILE A 365 38.44 -0.56 -40.11
N GLN A 366 38.82 0.41 -40.93
CA GLN A 366 37.92 1.16 -41.79
C GLN A 366 38.22 0.78 -43.24
N GLU A 367 37.57 -0.26 -43.75
CA GLU A 367 37.47 -0.51 -45.19
C GLU A 367 36.46 -1.62 -45.47
N ARG A 368 35.22 -1.26 -45.85
CA ARG A 368 34.42 -1.97 -46.86
C ARG A 368 33.06 -1.33 -47.13
N ILE A 369 32.70 -1.35 -48.42
CA ILE A 369 31.37 -1.08 -49.00
C ILE A 369 31.00 0.42 -49.09
N THR A 370 31.68 1.11 -50.01
CA THR A 370 31.07 2.17 -50.82
C THR A 370 31.12 1.77 -52.29
N SER A 371 30.06 1.12 -52.80
CA SER A 371 29.74 1.20 -54.23
C SER A 371 28.24 0.97 -54.49
N GLN A 372 27.74 1.76 -55.45
CA GLN A 372 26.43 1.74 -56.09
C GLN A 372 25.22 2.40 -55.39
N GLN A 373 24.47 3.13 -56.25
CA GLN A 373 23.26 3.93 -56.03
C GLN A 373 23.47 5.27 -55.29
N LYS A 374 23.06 6.43 -55.83
CA LYS A 374 22.50 6.85 -57.15
C LYS A 374 23.00 8.30 -57.37
N ARG A 375 23.47 8.70 -58.56
CA ARG A 375 22.67 9.35 -59.63
C ARG A 375 21.63 10.35 -59.10
N GLY A 376 21.90 11.64 -59.31
CA GLY A 376 21.09 12.78 -58.90
C GLY A 376 21.99 14.01 -58.87
#